data_AF-A0A397EJG0-F1
#
_entry.id   AF-A0A397EJG0-F1
#
_cell.length_a   1.000
_cell.length_b   1.000
_cell.length_c   1.000
_cell.angle_alpha   90.00
_cell.angle_beta   90.00
_cell.angle_gamma   90.00
#
_symmetry.space_group_name_H-M   'P 1'
#
loop_
_entity.id
_entity.type
_entity.pdbx_description
1 polymer ?
#
loop_
_entity_poly.entity_id
_entity_poly.type
_entity_poly.pdbx_seq_one_letter_code
_entity_poly.pdbx_strand_id
1 'polypeptide(L)'
;MADSKGSGDTPAQATVPAIVTDATATAGEGEAKLSKKMQKKAEKGKLKEVKEKDPNRWAPKEKKAEKAKPVKEVVVEEVYVNITPEGHKKDLTAPMATGYQPVAVESAWQAWWEKEGFFKCDDAKIKSATKDKRFVMVIPPPNVTGSLHLGHALTVAVQDTLTRWHRMLGHATLWVPGTDHAGIATQSVVEKRLMKDEGKSRHDLGREPFLNRVWEWKNDYESRIHHQFRKVGCSVDWDRAYFSMDDRCTKATIKAFNQLFDEGLIYRATRMINWSCKLKTAISDIEVDYIELDKRTKLAVPGHNPAFKYEFGVLTSFGYVVEDSTEQLIVATT
;
A
#
# COMPACT_ATOMS: atom_id res chain seq x y z
N MET A 1 44.46 -58.16 -31.88
CA MET A 1 45.66 -57.66 -32.58
C MET A 1 46.20 -56.50 -31.75
N ALA A 2 47.43 -56.68 -31.27
CA ALA A 2 48.43 -55.78 -30.66
C ALA A 2 48.02 -54.34 -30.28
N ASP A 3 48.49 -53.71 -29.20
CA ASP A 3 49.37 -54.10 -28.10
C ASP A 3 49.31 -53.00 -27.03
N SER A 4 49.70 -53.37 -25.81
CA SER A 4 49.80 -52.54 -24.61
C SER A 4 50.77 -51.36 -24.69
N LYS A 5 50.54 -50.31 -23.88
CA LYS A 5 51.50 -49.78 -22.87
C LYS A 5 50.84 -48.69 -22.02
N GLY A 6 51.01 -48.81 -20.70
CA GLY A 6 50.53 -47.85 -19.71
C GLY A 6 51.63 -46.94 -19.15
N SER A 7 51.17 -45.92 -18.43
CA SER A 7 51.82 -45.10 -17.39
C SER A 7 50.73 -44.10 -16.95
N GLY A 8 50.31 -43.97 -15.69
CA GLY A 8 51.11 -43.79 -14.50
C GLY A 8 51.06 -42.31 -14.10
N ASP A 9 50.54 -42.04 -12.90
CA ASP A 9 50.66 -40.83 -12.07
C ASP A 9 49.61 -39.68 -12.12
N THR A 10 48.69 -39.77 -11.14
CA THR A 10 48.47 -38.87 -9.97
C THR A 10 48.01 -37.40 -10.18
N PRO A 11 47.04 -36.89 -9.38
CA PRO A 11 46.31 -35.65 -9.67
C PRO A 11 47.04 -34.37 -9.21
N ALA A 12 46.90 -33.31 -9.99
CA ALA A 12 47.38 -31.97 -9.67
C ALA A 12 46.68 -31.41 -8.41
N GLN A 13 47.50 -31.02 -7.43
CA GLN A 13 47.11 -30.37 -6.18
C GLN A 13 46.64 -28.93 -6.43
N ALA A 14 45.58 -28.54 -5.71
CA ALA A 14 45.13 -27.17 -5.57
C ALA A 14 46.07 -26.40 -4.64
N THR A 15 46.66 -25.31 -5.13
CA THR A 15 47.45 -24.37 -4.33
C THR A 15 46.60 -23.17 -3.92
N VAL A 16 46.51 -22.97 -2.61
CA VAL A 16 45.99 -21.76 -1.93
C VAL A 16 47.04 -20.65 -2.05
N PRO A 17 46.69 -19.40 -2.42
CA PRO A 17 47.62 -18.29 -2.31
C PRO A 17 47.60 -17.72 -0.88
N ALA A 18 48.78 -17.68 -0.28
CA ALA A 18 49.07 -17.05 0.99
C ALA A 18 49.10 -15.52 0.87
N ILE A 19 48.66 -14.88 1.95
CA ILE A 19 48.77 -13.45 2.22
C ILE A 19 50.24 -13.10 2.47
N VAL A 20 50.79 -12.17 1.68
CA VAL A 20 52.03 -11.46 2.02
C VAL A 20 51.72 -9.97 2.08
N THR A 21 51.96 -9.42 3.26
CA THR A 21 51.99 -8.00 3.58
C THR A 21 53.21 -7.35 2.95
N ASP A 22 53.04 -6.23 2.25
CA ASP A 22 53.96 -5.12 2.48
C ASP A 22 53.30 -3.78 2.21
N ALA A 23 53.49 -2.87 3.16
CA ALA A 23 52.98 -1.53 3.15
C ALA A 23 53.96 -0.61 2.42
N THR A 24 53.48 0.24 1.51
CA THR A 24 53.86 1.66 1.45
C THR A 24 53.08 2.41 0.35
N ALA A 25 52.55 3.56 0.77
CA ALA A 25 52.28 4.77 -0.01
C ALA A 25 51.29 4.75 -1.20
N THR A 26 50.07 5.22 -0.95
CA THR A 26 49.38 6.28 -1.73
C THR A 26 48.10 6.72 -0.98
N ALA A 27 48.29 7.28 0.22
CA ALA A 27 47.24 8.05 0.90
C ALA A 27 47.35 9.51 0.43
N GLY A 28 46.61 9.89 -0.60
CA GLY A 28 46.77 11.22 -1.18
C GLY A 28 45.81 11.56 -2.29
N GLU A 29 44.50 11.31 -2.13
CA GLU A 29 43.47 11.94 -2.99
C GLU A 29 42.04 11.83 -2.43
N GLY A 30 41.77 10.89 -1.51
CA GLY A 30 40.47 10.74 -0.84
C GLY A 30 40.23 11.71 0.33
N GLU A 31 41.24 11.99 1.15
CA GLU A 31 41.11 12.84 2.34
C GLU A 31 40.94 14.34 2.00
N ALA A 32 41.52 14.79 0.89
CA ALA A 32 41.41 16.19 0.43
C ALA A 32 39.98 16.56 -0.01
N LYS A 33 39.17 15.59 -0.46
CA LYS A 33 37.78 15.82 -0.88
C LYS A 33 36.78 15.81 0.27
N LEU A 34 37.03 15.05 1.34
CA LEU A 34 36.22 15.12 2.57
C LEU A 34 36.50 16.40 3.37
N SER A 35 37.77 16.82 3.46
CA SER A 35 38.20 18.05 4.14
C SER A 35 37.56 19.33 3.55
N LYS A 36 37.56 19.49 2.22
CA LYS A 36 36.90 20.64 1.56
C LYS A 36 35.38 20.66 1.76
N LYS A 37 34.73 19.49 1.88
CA LYS A 37 33.26 19.40 2.09
C LYS A 37 32.88 19.71 3.54
N MET A 38 33.76 19.42 4.50
CA MET A 38 33.60 19.83 5.91
C MET A 38 33.92 21.32 6.12
N GLN A 39 34.92 21.88 5.43
CA GLN A 39 35.22 23.32 5.49
C GLN A 39 34.11 24.17 4.85
N LYS A 40 33.50 23.74 3.74
CA LYS A 40 32.31 24.41 3.15
C LYS A 40 31.06 24.34 4.01
N LYS A 41 30.98 23.35 4.92
CA LYS A 41 29.91 23.24 5.94
C LYS A 41 30.21 24.06 7.20
N ALA A 42 31.48 24.27 7.52
CA ALA A 42 31.93 25.11 8.64
C ALA A 42 31.86 26.62 8.33
N GLU A 43 32.15 27.04 7.08
CA GLU A 43 32.01 28.46 6.67
C GLU A 43 30.56 28.90 6.45
N LYS A 44 29.65 28.00 6.05
CA LYS A 44 28.20 28.30 6.04
C LYS A 44 27.57 28.30 7.44
N GLY A 45 28.32 27.88 8.47
CA GLY A 45 27.89 27.85 9.86
C GLY A 45 28.27 29.09 10.68
N LYS A 46 29.01 30.05 10.13
CA LYS A 46 29.43 31.27 10.84
C LYS A 46 29.29 32.53 10.00
N LEU A 47 28.04 32.91 9.72
CA LEU A 47 27.62 34.30 9.52
C LEU A 47 26.10 34.37 9.64
N LYS A 48 25.64 34.30 10.88
CA LYS A 48 24.35 34.85 11.31
C LYS A 48 24.62 35.62 12.59
N GLU A 49 24.98 36.89 12.43
CA GLU A 49 24.84 37.85 13.52
C GLU A 49 23.38 37.81 13.99
N VAL A 50 23.25 37.50 15.28
CA VAL A 50 21.99 37.49 16.00
C VAL A 50 21.57 38.94 16.16
N LYS A 51 20.70 39.43 15.27
CA LYS A 51 19.83 40.56 15.60
C LYS A 51 18.84 40.07 16.65
N GLU A 52 19.12 40.47 17.88
CA GLU A 52 18.29 40.31 19.06
C GLU A 52 16.85 40.71 18.72
N LYS A 53 15.92 39.76 18.85
CA LYS A 53 14.49 40.03 18.68
C LYS A 53 14.01 40.72 19.94
N ASP A 54 13.62 41.97 19.77
CA ASP A 54 12.91 42.82 20.73
C ASP A 54 11.91 42.00 21.58
N PRO A 55 12.00 41.97 22.93
CA PRO A 55 11.24 41.04 23.76
C PRO A 55 9.74 41.36 23.90
N ASN A 56 9.19 42.31 23.13
CA ASN A 56 7.83 42.79 23.33
C ASN A 56 6.95 42.78 22.07
N ARG A 57 6.86 41.64 21.38
CA ARG A 57 5.93 41.45 20.25
C ARG A 57 4.46 41.24 20.68
N TRP A 58 4.17 41.18 21.98
CA TRP A 58 2.84 40.97 22.55
C TRP A 58 2.47 41.96 23.67
N ALA A 59 2.88 43.22 23.58
CA ALA A 59 2.25 44.28 24.38
C ALA A 59 0.95 44.77 23.70
N PRO A 60 -0.15 44.97 24.45
CA PRO A 60 -1.35 45.60 23.90
C PRO A 60 -1.04 47.06 23.57
N LYS A 61 -1.22 47.46 22.30
CA LYS A 61 -1.12 48.88 21.90
C LYS A 61 -2.35 49.65 22.38
N GLU A 62 -2.12 50.75 23.08
CA GLU A 62 -3.12 51.69 23.56
C GLU A 62 -3.93 52.34 22.42
N LYS A 63 -5.18 52.67 22.77
CA LYS A 63 -6.26 53.16 21.90
C LYS A 63 -5.89 54.47 21.18
N LYS A 64 -6.10 54.50 19.86
CA LYS A 64 -6.38 55.74 19.10
C LYS A 64 -7.79 55.68 18.50
N ALA A 65 -8.47 56.80 18.64
CA ALA A 65 -9.89 57.12 18.42
C ALA A 65 -10.66 56.36 17.32
N GLU A 66 -11.91 56.05 17.66
CA GLU A 66 -12.97 55.45 16.84
C GLU A 66 -13.16 56.16 15.49
N LYS A 67 -13.14 55.36 14.42
CA LYS A 67 -14.02 55.54 13.27
C LYS A 67 -14.88 54.28 13.17
N ALA A 68 -16.19 54.46 13.28
CA ALA A 68 -17.17 53.38 13.24
C ALA A 68 -16.97 52.53 11.98
N LYS A 69 -16.59 51.26 12.17
CA LYS A 69 -16.65 50.23 11.12
C LYS A 69 -18.09 49.70 11.09
N PRO A 70 -18.71 49.55 9.91
CA PRO A 70 -20.03 48.95 9.83
C PRO A 70 -19.94 47.52 10.38
N VAL A 71 -20.95 47.18 11.19
CA VAL A 71 -21.12 45.83 11.76
C VAL A 71 -21.10 44.84 10.60
N LYS A 72 -20.10 43.94 10.57
CA LYS A 72 -20.16 42.77 9.70
C LYS A 72 -21.33 41.93 10.20
N GLU A 73 -22.41 41.92 9.42
CA GLU A 73 -23.47 40.94 9.58
C GLU A 73 -22.84 39.54 9.66
N VAL A 74 -23.21 38.81 10.69
CA VAL A 74 -22.94 37.38 10.79
C VAL A 74 -23.71 36.76 9.63
N VAL A 75 -23.02 36.47 8.53
CA VAL A 75 -23.56 35.64 7.46
C VAL A 75 -23.73 34.26 8.07
N VAL A 76 -24.95 33.95 8.48
CA VAL A 76 -25.36 32.57 8.76
C VAL A 76 -25.13 31.84 7.45
N GLU A 77 -24.20 30.89 7.40
CA GLU A 77 -24.05 30.01 6.23
C GLU A 77 -25.39 29.29 6.05
N GLU A 78 -26.18 29.76 5.08
CA GLU A 78 -27.43 29.09 4.71
C GLU A 78 -27.09 27.66 4.33
N VAL A 79 -27.67 26.72 5.07
CA VAL A 79 -27.48 25.29 4.80
C VAL A 79 -28.08 25.01 3.42
N TYR A 80 -27.23 24.69 2.45
CA TYR A 80 -27.68 24.34 1.11
C TYR A 80 -28.58 23.10 1.15
N VAL A 81 -29.82 23.24 0.67
CA VAL A 81 -30.78 22.14 0.53
C VAL A 81 -30.85 21.74 -0.94
N ASN A 82 -30.56 20.47 -1.23
CA ASN A 82 -30.71 19.95 -2.59
C ASN A 82 -32.18 19.71 -2.91
N ILE A 83 -32.77 20.57 -3.75
CA ILE A 83 -34.14 20.44 -4.26
C ILE A 83 -34.26 19.59 -5.54
N THR A 84 -33.12 19.16 -6.12
CA THR A 84 -33.13 18.40 -7.37
C THR A 84 -33.50 16.94 -7.07
N PRO A 85 -34.55 16.38 -7.71
CA PRO A 85 -34.88 14.97 -7.57
C PRO A 85 -33.71 14.07 -7.97
N GLU A 86 -33.59 12.90 -7.34
CA GLU A 86 -32.49 11.99 -7.60
C GLU A 86 -32.38 11.62 -9.09
N GLY A 87 -31.16 11.66 -9.62
CA GLY A 87 -30.87 11.37 -11.01
C GLY A 87 -31.34 12.42 -12.02
N HIS A 88 -31.92 13.54 -11.61
CA HIS A 88 -32.30 14.61 -12.54
C HIS A 88 -31.19 15.64 -12.67
N LYS A 89 -31.10 16.25 -13.86
CA LYS A 89 -30.17 17.35 -14.11
C LYS A 89 -30.56 18.53 -13.22
N LYS A 90 -29.56 19.10 -12.55
CA LYS A 90 -29.73 20.30 -11.72
C LYS A 90 -30.23 21.47 -12.57
N ASP A 91 -31.20 22.21 -12.04
CA ASP A 91 -31.63 23.48 -12.65
C ASP A 91 -30.56 24.56 -12.44
N LEU A 92 -30.16 25.20 -13.53
CA LEU A 92 -29.12 26.23 -13.59
C LEU A 92 -29.67 27.59 -14.04
N THR A 93 -31.00 27.77 -14.03
CA THR A 93 -31.64 29.04 -14.44
C THR A 93 -31.53 30.15 -13.40
N ALA A 94 -31.36 29.79 -12.13
CA ALA A 94 -31.13 30.74 -11.05
C ALA A 94 -29.80 31.52 -11.24
N PRO A 95 -29.72 32.78 -10.80
CA PRO A 95 -28.48 33.55 -10.87
C PRO A 95 -27.34 32.86 -10.10
N MET A 96 -26.12 32.98 -10.62
CA MET A 96 -24.93 32.41 -9.97
C MET A 96 -24.73 33.02 -8.58
N ALA A 97 -24.38 32.17 -7.61
CA ALA A 97 -24.02 32.61 -6.27
C ALA A 97 -22.77 33.52 -6.31
N THR A 98 -22.66 34.40 -5.32
CA THR A 98 -21.55 35.35 -5.18
C THR A 98 -20.21 34.67 -4.87
N GLY A 99 -20.23 33.41 -4.40
CA GLY A 99 -19.05 32.60 -4.13
C GLY A 99 -19.24 31.13 -4.52
N TYR A 100 -18.13 30.45 -4.81
CA TYR A 100 -18.15 29.01 -5.11
C TYR A 100 -18.44 28.20 -3.83
N GLN A 101 -19.52 27.41 -3.87
CA GLN A 101 -19.90 26.49 -2.81
C GLN A 101 -19.86 25.05 -3.36
N PRO A 102 -18.83 24.24 -3.05
CA PRO A 102 -18.68 22.89 -3.60
C PRO A 102 -19.88 21.98 -3.34
N VAL A 103 -20.40 21.98 -2.11
CA VAL A 103 -21.57 21.16 -1.73
C VAL A 103 -22.79 21.49 -2.57
N ALA A 104 -23.02 22.78 -2.81
CA ALA A 104 -24.09 23.22 -3.68
C ALA A 104 -23.82 22.83 -5.12
N VAL A 105 -22.59 22.97 -5.62
CA VAL A 105 -22.26 22.68 -7.02
C VAL A 105 -22.31 21.19 -7.30
N GLU A 106 -21.65 20.35 -6.51
CA GLU A 106 -21.49 18.90 -6.73
C GLU A 106 -22.79 18.10 -6.51
N SER A 107 -23.76 18.66 -5.80
CA SER A 107 -25.05 18.02 -5.56
C SER A 107 -25.74 17.62 -6.87
N ALA A 108 -26.43 16.49 -6.85
CA ALA A 108 -27.19 15.90 -7.97
C ALA A 108 -26.40 15.46 -9.22
N TRP A 109 -25.19 16.00 -9.50
CA TRP A 109 -24.46 15.68 -10.74
C TRP A 109 -24.11 14.21 -10.89
N GLN A 110 -23.53 13.60 -9.85
CA GLN A 110 -23.12 12.21 -9.94
C GLN A 110 -24.30 11.28 -10.20
N ALA A 111 -25.42 11.48 -9.48
CA ALA A 111 -26.64 10.70 -9.68
C ALA A 111 -27.21 10.88 -11.09
N TRP A 112 -27.19 12.11 -11.63
CA TRP A 112 -27.63 12.38 -13.00
C TRP A 112 -26.71 11.72 -14.03
N TRP A 113 -25.38 11.87 -13.90
CA TRP A 113 -24.42 11.25 -14.83
C TRP A 113 -24.53 9.72 -14.86
N GLU A 114 -24.77 9.10 -13.71
CA GLU A 114 -25.01 7.65 -13.60
C GLU A 114 -26.31 7.25 -14.29
N LYS A 115 -27.41 7.99 -14.06
CA LYS A 115 -28.71 7.72 -14.68
C LYS A 115 -28.65 7.84 -16.21
N GLU A 116 -28.00 8.87 -16.74
CA GLU A 116 -27.85 9.07 -18.18
C GLU A 116 -26.85 8.10 -18.84
N GLY A 117 -26.06 7.37 -18.03
CA GLY A 117 -25.10 6.39 -18.53
C GLY A 117 -23.87 7.00 -19.23
N PHE A 118 -23.50 8.26 -18.94
CA PHE A 118 -22.39 8.94 -19.62
C PHE A 118 -21.02 8.27 -19.43
N PHE A 119 -20.88 7.43 -18.40
CA PHE A 119 -19.64 6.75 -18.10
C PHE A 119 -19.52 5.39 -18.81
N LYS A 120 -20.61 4.89 -19.39
CA LYS A 120 -20.68 3.58 -20.04
C LYS A 120 -19.97 3.61 -21.39
N CYS A 121 -19.40 2.47 -21.75
CA CYS A 121 -18.87 2.23 -23.09
C CYS A 121 -19.28 0.85 -23.58
N ASP A 122 -19.86 0.83 -24.78
CA ASP A 122 -20.35 -0.39 -25.41
C ASP A 122 -19.19 -1.32 -25.81
N ASP A 123 -19.38 -2.63 -25.59
CA ASP A 123 -18.40 -3.67 -25.92
C ASP A 123 -18.03 -3.69 -27.40
N ALA A 124 -18.98 -3.49 -28.30
CA ALA A 124 -18.75 -3.43 -29.73
C ALA A 124 -17.87 -2.23 -30.08
N LYS A 125 -18.14 -1.05 -29.48
CA LYS A 125 -17.31 0.15 -29.67
C LYS A 125 -15.89 -0.06 -29.19
N ILE A 126 -15.70 -0.72 -28.05
CA ILE A 126 -14.36 -1.07 -27.54
C ILE A 126 -13.68 -2.03 -28.50
N LYS A 127 -14.34 -3.12 -28.91
CA LYS A 127 -13.77 -4.16 -29.76
C LYS A 127 -13.41 -3.65 -31.16
N SER A 128 -14.21 -2.75 -31.73
CA SER A 128 -14.00 -2.20 -33.07
C SER A 128 -13.00 -1.04 -33.11
N ALA A 129 -12.73 -0.38 -31.97
CA ALA A 129 -11.79 0.73 -31.92
C ALA A 129 -10.35 0.27 -32.21
N THR A 130 -9.61 1.08 -32.98
CA THR A 130 -8.17 0.89 -33.18
C THR A 130 -7.41 1.06 -31.86
N LYS A 131 -6.21 0.49 -31.77
CA LYS A 131 -5.42 0.49 -30.52
C LYS A 131 -5.14 1.91 -29.98
N ASP A 132 -4.94 2.87 -30.87
CA ASP A 132 -4.70 4.30 -30.57
C ASP A 132 -5.97 5.05 -30.11
N LYS A 133 -7.16 4.54 -30.44
CA LYS A 133 -8.47 5.13 -30.08
C LYS A 133 -9.21 4.32 -29.02
N ARG A 134 -8.51 3.44 -28.32
CA ARG A 134 -9.06 2.59 -27.25
C ARG A 134 -8.35 2.91 -25.95
N PHE A 135 -9.11 3.23 -24.92
CA PHE A 135 -8.60 3.45 -23.57
C PHE A 135 -9.40 2.58 -22.60
N VAL A 136 -8.77 1.57 -22.02
CA VAL A 136 -9.41 0.68 -21.05
C VAL A 136 -8.53 0.62 -19.81
N MET A 137 -9.15 0.85 -18.65
CA MET A 137 -8.48 0.81 -17.37
C MET A 137 -9.37 0.15 -16.33
N VAL A 138 -8.75 -0.48 -15.35
CA VAL A 138 -9.42 -1.03 -14.17
C VAL A 138 -8.93 -0.24 -12.97
N ILE A 139 -9.83 0.14 -12.06
CA ILE A 139 -9.43 0.66 -10.74
C ILE A 139 -8.61 -0.44 -10.04
N PRO A 140 -7.40 -0.16 -9.55
CA PRO A 140 -6.73 -1.03 -8.58
C PRO A 140 -7.70 -1.26 -7.42
N PRO A 141 -8.27 -2.45 -7.30
CA PRO A 141 -9.45 -2.65 -6.48
C PRO A 141 -9.06 -2.42 -5.01
N PRO A 142 -9.67 -1.44 -4.30
CA PRO A 142 -9.39 -1.25 -2.88
C PRO A 142 -9.81 -2.48 -2.07
N ASN A 143 -9.02 -2.78 -1.05
CA ASN A 143 -9.29 -3.85 -0.10
C ASN A 143 -10.54 -3.52 0.73
N VAL A 144 -11.42 -4.50 0.95
CA VAL A 144 -12.60 -4.37 1.83
C VAL A 144 -12.23 -4.39 3.33
N THR A 145 -11.16 -3.69 3.72
CA THR A 145 -10.58 -3.71 5.08
C THR A 145 -10.80 -2.40 5.85
N GLY A 146 -11.33 -1.36 5.20
CA GLY A 146 -11.41 -0.02 5.77
C GLY A 146 -12.08 0.99 4.82
N SER A 147 -12.24 2.22 5.29
CA SER A 147 -12.64 3.34 4.44
C SER A 147 -11.46 3.82 3.59
N LEU A 148 -11.75 4.43 2.43
CA LEU A 148 -10.73 5.04 1.59
C LEU A 148 -10.02 6.20 2.32
N HIS A 149 -8.73 6.33 2.05
CA HIS A 149 -7.86 7.41 2.54
C HIS A 149 -7.31 8.25 1.38
N LEU A 150 -6.57 9.32 1.69
CA LEU A 150 -6.08 10.29 0.69
C LEU A 150 -5.27 9.66 -0.46
N GLY A 151 -4.47 8.62 -0.20
CA GLY A 151 -3.79 7.86 -1.26
C GLY A 151 -4.72 7.25 -2.31
N HIS A 152 -5.90 6.77 -1.91
CA HIS A 152 -6.92 6.29 -2.85
C HIS A 152 -7.49 7.45 -3.67
N ALA A 153 -7.80 8.57 -3.01
CA ALA A 153 -8.31 9.77 -3.67
C ALA A 153 -7.33 10.30 -4.74
N LEU A 154 -6.03 10.34 -4.43
CA LEU A 154 -4.98 10.72 -5.38
C LEU A 154 -4.96 9.78 -6.60
N THR A 155 -4.92 8.48 -6.36
CA THR A 155 -4.87 7.47 -7.44
C THR A 155 -6.07 7.61 -8.37
N VAL A 156 -7.26 7.68 -7.79
CA VAL A 156 -8.51 7.80 -8.51
C VAL A 156 -8.63 9.13 -9.25
N ALA A 157 -8.17 10.24 -8.68
CA ALA A 157 -8.19 11.54 -9.36
C ALA A 157 -7.34 11.53 -10.65
N VAL A 158 -6.15 10.90 -10.61
CA VAL A 158 -5.30 10.73 -11.79
C VAL A 158 -5.98 9.85 -12.83
N GLN A 159 -6.53 8.71 -12.41
CA GLN A 159 -7.23 7.78 -13.30
C GLN A 159 -8.47 8.42 -13.95
N ASP A 160 -9.27 9.15 -13.18
CA ASP A 160 -10.46 9.83 -13.68
C ASP A 160 -10.11 10.93 -14.67
N THR A 161 -9.04 11.69 -14.40
CA THR A 161 -8.54 12.73 -15.31
C THR A 161 -8.20 12.15 -16.68
N LEU A 162 -7.44 11.04 -16.71
CA LEU A 162 -7.09 10.35 -17.96
C LEU A 162 -8.34 9.80 -18.67
N THR A 163 -9.24 9.19 -17.90
CA THR A 163 -10.50 8.62 -18.43
C THR A 163 -11.35 9.71 -19.08
N ARG A 164 -11.55 10.84 -18.41
CA ARG A 164 -12.30 11.99 -18.93
C ARG A 164 -11.63 12.57 -20.17
N TRP A 165 -10.31 12.76 -20.14
CA TRP A 165 -9.55 13.27 -21.29
C TRP A 165 -9.72 12.38 -22.52
N HIS A 166 -9.53 11.06 -22.40
CA HIS A 166 -9.73 10.13 -23.51
C HIS A 166 -11.18 10.09 -24.00
N ARG A 167 -12.15 10.15 -23.09
CA ARG A 167 -13.57 10.25 -23.45
C ARG A 167 -13.85 11.53 -24.25
N MET A 168 -13.24 12.66 -23.88
CA MET A 168 -13.36 13.93 -24.60
C MET A 168 -12.66 13.91 -25.97
N LEU A 169 -11.62 13.11 -26.16
CA LEU A 169 -11.01 12.85 -27.46
C LEU A 169 -11.86 11.95 -28.37
N GLY A 170 -13.01 11.45 -27.88
CA GLY A 170 -13.89 10.54 -28.62
C GLY A 170 -13.42 9.09 -28.66
N HIS A 171 -12.41 8.72 -27.87
CA HIS A 171 -11.91 7.35 -27.80
C HIS A 171 -12.97 6.40 -27.22
N ALA A 172 -12.84 5.11 -27.53
CA ALA A 172 -13.57 4.06 -26.82
C ALA A 172 -12.97 3.90 -25.42
N THR A 173 -13.57 4.60 -24.46
CA THR A 173 -13.04 4.77 -23.10
C THR A 173 -13.86 3.97 -22.09
N LEU A 174 -13.25 2.99 -21.43
CA LEU A 174 -13.85 2.21 -20.36
C LEU A 174 -12.99 2.28 -19.10
N TRP A 175 -13.61 2.61 -17.97
CA TRP A 175 -12.97 2.56 -16.66
C TRP A 175 -13.81 1.72 -15.70
N VAL A 176 -13.30 0.54 -15.35
CA VAL A 176 -14.03 -0.48 -14.60
C VAL A 176 -13.75 -0.33 -13.09
N PRO A 177 -14.78 -0.14 -12.25
CA PRO A 177 -14.62 -0.16 -10.80
C PRO A 177 -14.61 -1.59 -10.27
N GLY A 178 -14.04 -1.78 -9.08
CA GLY A 178 -14.15 -3.04 -8.36
C GLY A 178 -13.56 -2.96 -6.96
N THR A 179 -13.72 -4.04 -6.18
CA THR A 179 -13.20 -4.18 -4.82
C THR A 179 -12.50 -5.52 -4.63
N ASP A 180 -11.51 -5.56 -3.74
CA ASP A 180 -10.73 -6.75 -3.44
C ASP A 180 -11.09 -7.34 -2.07
N HIS A 181 -11.29 -8.65 -2.03
CA HIS A 181 -11.53 -9.43 -0.83
C HIS A 181 -10.33 -9.40 0.12
N ALA A 182 -9.12 -9.19 -0.39
CA ALA A 182 -7.88 -9.00 0.37
C ALA A 182 -7.59 -10.10 1.41
N GLY A 183 -8.05 -11.34 1.15
CA GLY A 183 -7.84 -12.55 1.95
C GLY A 183 -7.46 -12.34 3.43
N ILE A 184 -6.17 -12.46 3.71
CA ILE A 184 -5.57 -12.38 5.06
C ILE A 184 -5.87 -11.04 5.75
N ALA A 185 -5.86 -9.93 5.02
CA ALA A 185 -6.09 -8.61 5.58
C ALA A 185 -7.54 -8.47 6.06
N THR A 186 -8.53 -8.89 5.27
CA THR A 186 -9.94 -8.87 5.65
C THR A 186 -10.20 -9.80 6.82
N GLN A 187 -9.68 -11.03 6.77
CA GLN A 187 -9.80 -11.97 7.88
C GLN A 187 -9.26 -11.36 9.19
N SER A 188 -8.07 -10.75 9.15
CA SER A 188 -7.43 -10.15 10.32
C SER A 188 -8.25 -9.01 10.92
N VAL A 189 -8.89 -8.18 10.09
CA VAL A 189 -9.72 -7.07 10.57
C VAL A 189 -11.03 -7.58 11.18
N VAL A 190 -11.69 -8.55 10.53
CA VAL A 190 -12.92 -9.15 11.04
C VAL A 190 -12.67 -9.90 12.36
N GLU A 191 -11.58 -10.66 12.46
CA GLU A 191 -11.18 -11.33 13.72
C GLU A 191 -10.93 -10.33 14.85
N LYS A 192 -10.21 -9.24 14.59
CA LYS A 192 -9.96 -8.19 15.59
C LYS A 192 -11.26 -7.54 16.06
N ARG A 193 -12.20 -7.30 15.14
CA ARG A 193 -13.50 -6.72 15.49
C ARG A 193 -14.35 -7.71 16.28
N LEU A 194 -14.41 -8.96 15.87
CA LEU A 194 -15.14 -10.01 16.59
C LEU A 194 -14.63 -10.12 18.04
N MET A 195 -13.32 -10.11 18.23
CA MET A 195 -12.72 -10.15 19.57
C MET A 195 -13.05 -8.89 20.37
N LYS A 196 -13.10 -7.72 19.74
CA LYS A 196 -13.42 -6.45 20.42
C LYS A 196 -14.90 -6.34 20.81
N ASP A 197 -15.79 -6.70 19.89
CA ASP A 197 -17.23 -6.46 20.01
C ASP A 197 -17.91 -7.59 20.81
N GLU A 198 -17.47 -8.84 20.63
CA GLU A 198 -18.12 -10.03 21.19
C GLU A 198 -17.21 -10.85 22.13
N GLY A 199 -15.91 -10.53 22.21
CA GLY A 199 -14.96 -11.31 23.01
C GLY A 199 -14.70 -12.72 22.48
N LYS A 200 -15.08 -13.00 21.23
CA LYS A 200 -14.97 -14.32 20.59
C LYS A 200 -13.87 -14.35 19.54
N SER A 201 -13.30 -15.54 19.32
CA SER A 201 -12.41 -15.83 18.20
C SER A 201 -13.15 -16.52 17.06
N ARG A 202 -12.54 -16.55 15.87
CA ARG A 202 -13.08 -17.32 14.73
C ARG A 202 -13.19 -18.82 15.01
N HIS A 203 -12.41 -19.34 15.96
CA HIS A 203 -12.45 -20.75 16.34
C HIS A 203 -13.68 -21.04 17.20
N ASP A 204 -14.15 -20.08 17.98
CA ASP A 204 -15.35 -20.21 18.80
C ASP A 204 -16.64 -20.20 17.97
N LEU A 205 -16.62 -19.48 16.83
CA LEU A 205 -17.75 -19.43 15.89
C LEU A 205 -17.82 -20.64 14.95
N GLY A 206 -16.67 -21.21 14.59
CA GLY A 206 -16.58 -22.15 13.47
C GLY A 206 -16.62 -21.47 12.10
N ARG A 207 -16.43 -22.26 11.04
CA ARG A 207 -16.20 -21.76 9.68
C ARG A 207 -17.39 -20.99 9.09
N GLU A 208 -18.54 -21.63 8.99
CA GLU A 208 -19.70 -21.05 8.28
C GLU A 208 -20.22 -19.75 8.94
N PRO A 209 -20.40 -19.68 10.27
CA PRO A 209 -20.82 -18.44 10.91
C PRO A 209 -19.78 -17.32 10.75
N PHE A 210 -18.49 -17.65 10.81
CA PHE A 210 -17.42 -16.69 10.56
C PHE A 210 -17.43 -16.17 9.12
N LEU A 211 -17.62 -17.06 8.12
CA LEU A 211 -17.71 -16.66 6.72
C LEU A 211 -18.90 -15.71 6.47
N ASN A 212 -20.06 -15.99 7.06
CA ASN A 212 -21.20 -15.08 6.98
C ASN A 212 -20.86 -13.70 7.53
N ARG A 213 -20.14 -13.64 8.65
CA ARG A 213 -19.68 -12.38 9.24
C ARG A 213 -18.71 -11.61 8.34
N VAL A 214 -17.83 -12.32 7.64
CA VAL A 214 -16.93 -11.73 6.65
C VAL A 214 -17.70 -11.17 5.45
N TRP A 215 -18.75 -11.85 4.99
CA TRP A 215 -19.61 -11.36 3.91
C TRP A 215 -20.44 -10.14 4.30
N GLU A 216 -21.00 -10.12 5.51
CA GLU A 216 -21.68 -8.93 6.07
C GLU A 216 -20.72 -7.73 6.09
N TRP A 217 -19.51 -7.94 6.62
CA TRP A 217 -18.46 -6.93 6.63
C TRP A 217 -18.13 -6.44 5.23
N LYS A 218 -17.94 -7.36 4.27
CA LYS A 218 -17.66 -7.03 2.87
C LYS A 218 -18.74 -6.12 2.30
N ASN A 219 -20.01 -6.47 2.47
CA ASN A 219 -21.13 -5.70 1.91
C ASN A 219 -21.19 -4.28 2.49
N ASP A 220 -21.01 -4.15 3.81
CA ASP A 220 -20.98 -2.84 4.48
C ASP A 220 -19.84 -1.96 3.96
N TYR A 221 -18.63 -2.51 3.86
CA TYR A 221 -17.44 -1.76 3.46
C TYR A 221 -17.40 -1.46 1.97
N GLU A 222 -17.81 -2.40 1.12
CA GLU A 222 -17.96 -2.17 -0.31
C GLU A 222 -18.94 -1.04 -0.59
N SER A 223 -20.10 -1.04 0.08
CA SER A 223 -21.09 0.04 -0.04
C SER A 223 -20.50 1.41 0.34
N ARG A 224 -19.71 1.47 1.42
CA ARG A 224 -18.99 2.69 1.83
C ARG A 224 -17.96 3.13 0.81
N ILE A 225 -17.13 2.21 0.30
CA ILE A 225 -16.12 2.49 -0.73
C ILE A 225 -16.79 3.04 -2.00
N HIS A 226 -17.86 2.38 -2.45
CA HIS A 226 -18.65 2.81 -3.59
C HIS A 226 -19.25 4.21 -3.38
N HIS A 227 -19.74 4.51 -2.18
CA HIS A 227 -20.22 5.85 -1.84
C HIS A 227 -19.09 6.89 -1.90
N GLN A 228 -17.91 6.57 -1.35
CA GLN A 228 -16.76 7.47 -1.37
C GLN A 228 -16.28 7.75 -2.81
N PHE A 229 -16.20 6.74 -3.68
CA PHE A 229 -15.90 6.95 -5.09
C PHE A 229 -16.92 7.85 -5.79
N ARG A 230 -18.22 7.66 -5.53
CA ARG A 230 -19.27 8.56 -6.05
C ARG A 230 -19.10 9.99 -5.55
N LYS A 231 -18.75 10.18 -4.28
CA LYS A 231 -18.52 11.50 -3.70
C LYS A 231 -17.29 12.21 -4.28
N VAL A 232 -16.26 11.47 -4.68
CA VAL A 232 -15.10 12.02 -5.39
C VAL A 232 -15.42 12.32 -6.87
N GLY A 233 -16.57 11.87 -7.38
CA GLY A 233 -17.02 12.17 -8.74
C GLY A 233 -16.42 11.24 -9.81
N CYS A 234 -16.11 9.99 -9.46
CA CYS A 234 -15.49 9.04 -10.38
C CYS A 234 -16.38 8.76 -11.60
N SER A 235 -15.81 8.85 -12.81
CA SER A 235 -16.49 8.55 -14.08
C SER A 235 -16.39 7.09 -14.54
N VAL A 236 -16.64 6.17 -13.59
CA VAL A 236 -16.56 4.71 -13.79
C VAL A 236 -17.85 4.10 -14.32
N ASP A 237 -17.73 2.93 -14.96
CA ASP A 237 -18.87 2.12 -15.40
C ASP A 237 -19.35 1.19 -14.27
N TRP A 238 -20.32 1.66 -13.47
CA TRP A 238 -20.86 0.92 -12.32
C TRP A 238 -21.56 -0.39 -12.69
N ASP A 239 -22.08 -0.52 -13.91
CA ASP A 239 -22.73 -1.77 -14.37
C ASP A 239 -21.71 -2.93 -14.42
N ARG A 240 -20.42 -2.59 -14.52
CA ARG A 240 -19.33 -3.57 -14.58
C ARG A 240 -18.59 -3.75 -13.26
N ALA A 241 -19.05 -3.12 -12.18
CA ALA A 241 -18.44 -3.24 -10.86
C ALA A 241 -18.23 -4.71 -10.47
N TYR A 242 -16.99 -5.09 -10.13
CA TYR A 242 -16.65 -6.45 -9.75
C TYR A 242 -16.13 -6.54 -8.33
N PHE A 243 -16.35 -7.69 -7.71
CA PHE A 243 -15.65 -8.12 -6.53
C PHE A 243 -14.76 -9.32 -6.87
N SER A 244 -13.54 -9.33 -6.36
CA SER A 244 -12.53 -10.39 -6.64
C SER A 244 -13.01 -11.84 -6.41
N MET A 245 -14.01 -12.07 -5.55
CA MET A 245 -14.59 -13.40 -5.30
C MET A 245 -15.93 -13.64 -6.01
N ASP A 246 -16.40 -12.72 -6.87
CA ASP A 246 -17.57 -12.96 -7.71
C ASP A 246 -17.37 -14.19 -8.60
N ASP A 247 -18.46 -14.85 -8.99
CA ASP A 247 -18.43 -16.03 -9.84
C ASP A 247 -17.56 -15.87 -11.10
N ARG A 248 -17.61 -14.68 -11.73
CA ARG A 248 -16.80 -14.38 -12.93
C ARG A 248 -15.30 -14.36 -12.64
N CYS A 249 -14.90 -13.76 -11.52
CA CYS A 249 -13.50 -13.64 -11.11
C CYS A 249 -12.99 -15.00 -10.62
N THR A 250 -13.80 -15.72 -9.83
CA THR A 250 -13.50 -17.08 -9.37
C THR A 250 -13.28 -18.04 -10.54
N LYS A 251 -14.15 -18.01 -11.56
CA LYS A 251 -13.97 -18.82 -12.79
C LYS A 251 -12.67 -18.46 -13.53
N ALA A 252 -12.33 -17.17 -13.60
CA ALA A 252 -11.08 -16.72 -14.22
C ALA A 252 -9.85 -17.23 -13.45
N THR A 253 -9.88 -17.17 -12.11
CA THR A 253 -8.81 -17.69 -11.24
C THR A 253 -8.64 -19.19 -11.38
N ILE A 254 -9.74 -19.97 -11.37
CA ILE A 254 -9.68 -21.43 -11.56
C ILE A 254 -9.11 -21.77 -12.94
N LYS A 255 -9.54 -21.07 -13.99
CA LYS A 255 -9.01 -21.27 -15.33
C LYS A 255 -7.50 -20.98 -15.39
N ALA A 256 -7.07 -19.87 -14.81
CA ALA A 256 -5.65 -19.50 -14.77
C ALA A 256 -4.82 -20.54 -13.98
N PHE A 257 -5.33 -21.01 -12.84
CA PHE A 257 -4.68 -22.07 -12.07
C PHE A 257 -4.52 -23.36 -12.89
N ASN A 258 -5.59 -23.84 -13.53
CA ASN A 258 -5.54 -25.05 -14.34
C ASN A 258 -4.58 -24.90 -15.52
N GLN A 259 -4.61 -23.76 -16.21
CA GLN A 259 -3.69 -23.50 -17.32
C GLN A 259 -2.23 -23.53 -16.86
N LEU A 260 -1.89 -22.83 -15.76
CA LEU A 260 -0.53 -22.81 -15.23
C LEU A 260 -0.10 -24.19 -14.69
N PHE A 261 -1.03 -24.99 -14.18
CA PHE A 261 -0.78 -26.36 -13.77
C PHE A 261 -0.51 -27.27 -14.97
N ASP A 262 -1.32 -27.19 -16.03
CA ASP A 262 -1.18 -27.97 -17.26
C ASP A 262 0.13 -27.61 -18.01
N GLU A 263 0.57 -26.36 -17.91
CA GLU A 263 1.86 -25.87 -18.42
C GLU A 263 3.07 -26.29 -17.53
N GLY A 264 2.83 -26.96 -16.40
CA GLY A 264 3.89 -27.42 -15.47
C GLY A 264 4.50 -26.33 -14.58
N LEU A 265 3.89 -25.13 -14.53
CA LEU A 265 4.36 -23.99 -13.75
C LEU A 265 3.89 -24.02 -12.29
N ILE A 266 2.78 -24.72 -12.01
CA ILE A 266 2.28 -24.98 -10.65
C ILE A 266 2.57 -26.43 -10.28
N TYR A 267 3.15 -26.65 -9.11
CA TYR A 267 3.42 -27.97 -8.56
C TYR A 267 3.23 -27.99 -7.05
N ARG A 268 3.11 -29.20 -6.48
CA ARG A 268 3.06 -29.42 -5.04
C ARG A 268 4.34 -30.12 -4.60
N ALA A 269 5.08 -29.50 -3.68
CA ALA A 269 6.28 -30.08 -3.09
C ALA A 269 6.42 -29.66 -1.62
N THR A 270 7.20 -30.42 -0.86
CA THR A 270 7.61 -30.03 0.48
C THR A 270 8.79 -29.07 0.37
N ARG A 271 8.59 -27.81 0.78
CA ARG A 271 9.63 -26.77 0.80
C ARG A 271 9.53 -25.97 2.10
N MET A 272 10.61 -25.31 2.47
CA MET A 272 10.59 -24.31 3.53
C MET A 272 9.69 -23.15 3.10
N ILE A 273 8.85 -22.68 4.00
CA ILE A 273 7.89 -21.59 3.78
C ILE A 273 7.95 -20.61 4.95
N ASN A 274 7.53 -19.37 4.72
CA ASN A 274 7.24 -18.45 5.82
C ASN A 274 5.88 -18.82 6.41
N TRP A 275 5.85 -19.09 7.72
CA TRP A 275 4.63 -19.47 8.43
C TRP A 275 4.29 -18.44 9.50
N SER A 276 3.08 -17.90 9.45
CA SER A 276 2.57 -17.01 10.51
C SER A 276 1.97 -17.83 11.65
N CYS A 277 2.64 -17.85 12.81
CA CYS A 277 2.14 -18.52 14.01
C CYS A 277 0.81 -17.93 14.53
N LYS A 278 0.58 -16.63 14.30
CA LYS A 278 -0.66 -15.96 14.75
C LYS A 278 -1.85 -16.31 13.85
N LEU A 279 -1.67 -16.22 12.53
CA LEU A 279 -2.74 -16.43 11.56
C LEU A 279 -2.95 -17.91 11.24
N LYS A 280 -1.95 -18.75 11.52
CA LYS A 280 -1.91 -20.18 11.19
C LYS A 280 -2.02 -20.43 9.69
N THR A 281 -1.21 -19.72 8.91
CA THR A 281 -1.15 -19.85 7.45
C THR A 281 0.26 -19.60 6.93
N ALA A 282 0.55 -20.18 5.76
CA ALA A 282 1.70 -19.80 4.95
C ALA A 282 1.52 -18.37 4.43
N ILE A 283 2.61 -17.62 4.33
CA ILE A 283 2.69 -16.29 3.73
C ILE A 283 3.81 -16.26 2.69
N SER A 284 3.62 -15.47 1.65
CA SER A 284 4.63 -15.28 0.60
C SER A 284 5.77 -14.38 1.07
N ASP A 285 6.93 -14.45 0.42
CA ASP A 285 8.09 -13.62 0.78
C ASP A 285 7.78 -12.12 0.74
N ILE A 286 6.93 -11.67 -0.19
CA ILE A 286 6.55 -10.26 -0.32
C ILE A 286 5.60 -9.78 0.80
N GLU A 287 5.01 -10.69 1.56
CA GLU A 287 4.15 -10.38 2.72
C GLU A 287 4.94 -10.35 4.03
N VAL A 288 6.26 -10.59 3.99
CA VAL A 288 7.12 -10.57 5.17
C VAL A 288 7.85 -9.24 5.28
N ASP A 289 7.54 -8.50 6.34
CA ASP A 289 8.30 -7.31 6.72
C ASP A 289 9.46 -7.69 7.65
N TYR A 290 10.68 -7.37 7.23
CA TYR A 290 11.88 -7.59 8.04
C TYR A 290 12.11 -6.43 9.00
N ILE A 291 12.33 -6.76 10.26
CA ILE A 291 12.70 -5.80 11.31
C ILE A 291 14.17 -6.02 11.63
N GLU A 292 15.01 -5.05 11.28
CA GLU A 292 16.42 -5.06 11.66
C GLU A 292 16.60 -4.70 13.13
N LEU A 293 17.45 -5.45 13.83
CA LEU A 293 17.73 -5.27 15.25
C LEU A 293 19.25 -5.18 15.47
N ASP A 294 19.73 -3.98 15.80
CA ASP A 294 21.18 -3.74 16.02
C ASP A 294 21.67 -4.21 17.39
N LYS A 295 20.76 -4.48 18.32
CA LYS A 295 21.08 -4.81 19.72
C LYS A 295 20.11 -5.82 20.30
N ARG A 296 20.57 -6.47 21.38
CA ARG A 296 19.73 -7.36 22.20
C ARG A 296 18.44 -6.64 22.60
N THR A 297 17.32 -7.19 22.15
CA THR A 297 15.99 -6.59 22.31
C THR A 297 15.00 -7.65 22.77
N LYS A 298 14.16 -7.31 23.75
CA LYS A 298 13.09 -8.20 24.24
C LYS A 298 11.77 -7.86 23.55
N LEU A 299 11.29 -8.73 22.68
CA LEU A 299 10.05 -8.54 21.92
C LEU A 299 8.99 -9.58 22.28
N ALA A 300 7.73 -9.16 22.28
CA ALA A 300 6.61 -10.07 22.37
C ALA A 300 6.34 -10.66 20.97
N VAL A 301 6.05 -11.96 20.90
CA VAL A 301 5.78 -12.65 19.64
C VAL A 301 4.26 -12.76 19.44
N PRO A 302 3.70 -12.28 18.32
CA PRO A 302 2.27 -12.40 18.05
C PRO A 302 1.80 -13.87 18.10
N GLY A 303 0.78 -14.13 18.92
CA GLY A 303 0.20 -15.47 19.10
C GLY A 303 0.77 -16.24 20.28
N HIS A 304 1.86 -15.77 20.88
CA HIS A 304 2.37 -16.27 22.15
C HIS A 304 1.73 -15.52 23.33
N ASN A 305 1.99 -15.97 24.55
CA ASN A 305 1.48 -15.31 25.74
C ASN A 305 2.08 -13.88 25.86
N PRO A 306 1.25 -12.82 25.90
CA PRO A 306 1.70 -11.43 25.91
C PRO A 306 2.58 -11.02 27.10
N ALA A 307 2.50 -11.76 28.21
CA ALA A 307 3.33 -11.50 29.39
C ALA A 307 4.79 -11.90 29.16
N PHE A 308 5.06 -12.81 28.22
CA PHE A 308 6.42 -13.25 27.90
C PHE A 308 7.01 -12.43 26.77
N LYS A 309 8.27 -12.03 26.95
CA LYS A 309 9.08 -11.41 25.93
C LYS A 309 10.28 -12.30 25.65
N TYR A 310 10.57 -12.51 24.39
CA TYR A 310 11.67 -13.33 23.91
C TYR A 310 12.83 -12.43 23.51
N GLU A 311 14.05 -12.96 23.62
CA GLU A 311 15.26 -12.23 23.28
C GLU A 311 15.56 -12.37 21.79
N PHE A 312 15.81 -11.25 21.13
CA PHE A 312 16.20 -11.14 19.73
C PHE A 312 17.45 -10.27 19.60
N GLY A 313 18.18 -10.40 18.50
CA GLY A 313 19.42 -9.67 18.28
C GLY A 313 20.55 -10.12 19.22
N VAL A 314 20.57 -11.40 19.56
CA VAL A 314 21.64 -12.05 20.32
C VAL A 314 22.26 -13.11 19.41
N LEU A 315 23.58 -13.22 19.41
CA LEU A 315 24.29 -14.33 18.79
C LEU A 315 24.94 -15.13 19.91
N THR A 316 24.54 -16.39 20.06
CA THR A 316 25.02 -17.29 21.11
C THR A 316 26.01 -18.28 20.51
N SER A 317 27.22 -18.33 21.08
CA SER A 317 28.24 -19.31 20.70
C SER A 317 28.33 -20.42 21.74
N PHE A 318 28.33 -21.67 21.29
CA PHE A 318 28.53 -22.85 22.15
C PHE A 318 29.42 -23.86 21.44
N GLY A 319 30.19 -24.62 22.22
CA GLY A 319 31.19 -25.57 21.73
C GLY A 319 30.75 -27.02 21.93
N TYR A 320 30.92 -27.85 20.90
CA TYR A 320 30.84 -29.30 21.01
C TYR A 320 32.24 -29.91 20.98
N VAL A 321 32.51 -30.87 21.86
CA VAL A 321 33.75 -31.64 21.81
C VAL A 321 33.68 -32.63 20.65
N VAL A 322 34.73 -32.69 19.84
CA VAL A 322 34.82 -33.65 18.73
C VAL A 322 35.11 -35.04 19.29
N GLU A 323 34.45 -36.06 18.74
CA GLU A 323 34.65 -37.45 19.16
C GLU A 323 36.15 -37.82 19.08
N ASP A 324 36.65 -38.46 20.13
CA ASP A 324 38.05 -38.86 20.30
C ASP A 324 39.10 -37.73 20.20
N SER A 325 38.70 -36.48 20.46
CA SER A 325 39.59 -35.32 20.41
C SER A 325 39.39 -34.37 21.60
N THR A 326 40.42 -33.57 21.91
CA THR A 326 40.32 -32.44 22.85
C THR A 326 39.87 -31.14 22.17
N GLU A 327 39.71 -31.16 20.85
CA GLU A 327 39.27 -30.02 20.06
C GLU A 327 37.77 -29.76 20.23
N GLN A 328 37.39 -28.47 20.14
CA GLN A 328 36.01 -28.02 20.23
C GLN A 328 35.54 -27.36 18.94
N LEU A 329 34.41 -27.82 18.42
CA LEU A 329 33.66 -27.18 17.34
C LEU A 329 32.75 -26.10 17.92
N ILE A 330 33.11 -24.83 17.72
CA ILE A 330 32.29 -23.69 18.17
C ILE A 330 31.28 -23.34 17.07
N VAL A 331 30.00 -23.36 17.43
CA VAL A 331 28.89 -22.95 16.55
C VAL A 331 28.26 -21.70 17.13
N ALA A 332 27.99 -20.71 16.26
CA ALA A 332 27.26 -19.51 16.60
C ALA A 332 25.85 -19.56 15.98
N THR A 333 24.81 -19.32 16.80
CA THR A 333 23.41 -19.24 16.36
C THR A 333 22.72 -18.02 16.94
N THR A 334 21.77 -17.45 16.19
CA THR A 334 20.88 -16.39 16.65
C THR A 334 19.75 -16.94 17.51
#